data_AF-R0LZB4-F1
#
_entry.id   AF-R0LZB4-F1
#
_cell.length_a   1.000
_cell.length_b   1.000
_cell.length_c   1.000
_cell.angle_alpha   90.00
_cell.angle_beta   90.00
_cell.angle_gamma   90.00
#
_symmetry.space_group_name_H-M   'P 1'
#
loop_
_entity.id
_entity.type
_entity.pdbx_description
1 polymer ?
#
loop_
_entity_poly.entity_id
_entity_poly.type
_entity_poly.pdbx_seq_one_letter_code
_entity_poly.pdbx_strand_id
1 'polypeptide(L)'
;MRMLFRFLDHISIFILISGTQTSVVLNLLPPSKYTKYLLTLTWSITIGGIAKIVLLRKLGHVFDLVLYILHGASVVPFFKILIDNLRLIDLGLFVIGGVVYIAGGIIFGIERPNPYPKVFGYHEIFHVFTIIANYCFFVPVLRNYLLSLKAQFGN
;
A
#
# COMPACT_ATOMS: atom_id res chain seq x y z
N MET A 1 22.21 -8.43 -14.59
CA MET A 1 21.17 -8.67 -13.56
C MET A 1 21.00 -7.56 -12.50
N ARG A 2 21.99 -7.21 -11.65
CA ARG A 2 21.76 -6.39 -10.43
C ARG A 2 20.97 -5.08 -10.58
N MET A 3 21.05 -4.39 -11.73
CA MET A 3 20.23 -3.19 -11.98
C MET A 3 18.76 -3.50 -12.29
N LEU A 4 18.48 -4.62 -12.98
CA LEU A 4 17.12 -5.05 -13.29
C LEU A 4 16.36 -5.44 -12.03
N PHE A 5 16.98 -6.19 -11.11
CA PHE A 5 16.32 -6.55 -9.86
C PHE A 5 15.99 -5.33 -8.98
N ARG A 6 16.90 -4.35 -8.86
CA ARG A 6 16.60 -3.09 -8.15
C ARG A 6 15.49 -2.27 -8.83
N PHE A 7 15.43 -2.28 -10.16
CA PHE A 7 14.32 -1.67 -10.90
C PHE A 7 12.98 -2.38 -10.62
N LEU A 8 12.95 -3.72 -10.72
CA LEU A 8 11.75 -4.52 -10.46
C LEU A 8 11.24 -4.36 -9.02
N ASP A 9 12.15 -4.35 -8.06
CA ASP A 9 11.88 -4.08 -6.65
C ASP A 9 11.19 -2.70 -6.45
N HIS A 10 11.76 -1.62 -6.99
CA HIS A 10 11.19 -0.27 -6.82
C HIS A 10 9.85 -0.06 -7.54
N ILE A 11 9.61 -0.71 -8.69
CA ILE A 11 8.27 -0.65 -9.33
C ILE A 11 7.25 -1.54 -8.62
N SER A 12 7.69 -2.61 -7.94
CA SER A 12 6.78 -3.54 -7.24
C SER A 12 6.01 -2.84 -6.13
N ILE A 13 6.62 -1.86 -5.45
CA ILE A 13 5.97 -1.08 -4.38
C ILE A 13 4.80 -0.27 -4.94
N PHE A 14 4.97 0.45 -6.05
CA PHE A 14 3.87 1.18 -6.70
C PHE A 14 2.74 0.25 -7.15
N ILE A 15 3.09 -0.90 -7.76
CA ILE A 15 2.10 -1.90 -8.21
C ILE A 15 1.36 -2.51 -7.01
N LEU A 16 2.05 -2.81 -5.91
CA LEU A 16 1.49 -3.36 -4.68
C LEU A 16 0.47 -2.40 -4.04
N ILE A 17 0.81 -1.12 -3.90
CA ILE A 17 -0.11 -0.10 -3.34
C ILE A 17 -1.38 -0.02 -4.18
N SER A 18 -1.26 0.07 -5.50
CA SER A 18 -2.42 0.10 -6.41
C SER A 18 -3.21 -1.20 -6.43
N GLY A 19 -2.55 -2.35 -6.35
CA GLY A 19 -3.21 -3.66 -6.29
C GLY A 19 -4.01 -3.83 -5.00
N THR A 20 -3.45 -3.42 -3.86
CA THR A 20 -4.15 -3.42 -2.57
C THR A 20 -5.31 -2.45 -2.57
N GLN A 21 -5.13 -1.20 -3.02
CA GLN A 21 -6.24 -0.23 -3.12
C GLN A 21 -7.32 -0.69 -4.11
N THR A 22 -6.95 -1.31 -5.24
CA THR A 22 -7.90 -1.89 -6.20
C THR A 22 -8.72 -3.02 -5.57
N SER A 23 -8.05 -3.92 -4.84
CA SER A 23 -8.71 -5.02 -4.13
C SER A 23 -9.70 -4.52 -3.08
N VAL A 24 -9.33 -3.49 -2.32
CA VAL A 24 -10.21 -2.85 -1.34
C VAL A 24 -11.40 -2.17 -2.03
N VAL A 25 -11.17 -1.39 -3.08
CA VAL A 25 -12.23 -0.66 -3.79
C VAL A 25 -13.24 -1.59 -4.45
N LEU A 26 -12.78 -2.63 -5.15
CA LEU A 26 -13.65 -3.53 -5.89
C LEU A 26 -14.39 -4.54 -5.01
N ASN A 27 -13.90 -4.82 -3.80
CA ASN A 27 -14.49 -5.82 -2.91
C ASN A 27 -15.30 -5.20 -1.75
N LEU A 28 -14.86 -4.07 -1.15
CA LEU A 28 -15.51 -3.49 0.03
C LEU A 28 -16.36 -2.24 -0.24
N LEU A 29 -16.27 -1.61 -1.42
CA LEU A 29 -16.98 -0.35 -1.70
C LEU A 29 -17.98 -0.48 -2.86
N PRO A 30 -19.15 0.17 -2.78
CA PRO A 30 -20.11 0.18 -3.87
C PRO A 30 -19.57 0.96 -5.10
N PRO A 31 -19.93 0.55 -6.33
CA PRO A 31 -19.60 1.30 -7.54
C PRO A 31 -20.13 2.74 -7.48
N SER A 32 -19.24 3.72 -7.58
CA SER A 32 -19.56 5.14 -7.46
C SER A 32 -18.56 6.00 -8.25
N LYS A 33 -18.81 7.31 -8.33
CA LYS A 33 -17.86 8.26 -8.92
C LYS A 33 -16.54 8.29 -8.14
N TYR A 34 -16.63 8.20 -6.80
CA TYR A 34 -15.48 8.25 -5.90
C TYR A 34 -14.59 7.00 -6.01
N THR A 35 -15.18 5.79 -6.13
CA THR A 35 -14.39 4.57 -6.33
C THR A 35 -13.67 4.56 -7.67
N LYS A 36 -14.31 5.06 -8.74
CA LYS A 36 -13.65 5.28 -10.04
C LYS A 36 -12.49 6.28 -9.93
N TYR A 37 -12.70 7.41 -9.25
CA TYR A 37 -11.65 8.42 -9.05
C TYR A 37 -10.45 7.89 -8.25
N LEU A 38 -10.66 7.11 -7.19
CA LEU A 38 -9.58 6.50 -6.43
C LEU A 38 -8.78 5.48 -7.27
N LEU A 39 -9.48 4.65 -8.07
CA LEU A 39 -8.83 3.72 -9.01
C LEU A 39 -8.00 4.46 -10.08
N THR A 40 -8.56 5.50 -10.71
CA THR A 40 -7.80 6.30 -11.68
C THR A 40 -6.59 6.96 -11.03
N LEU A 41 -6.76 7.58 -9.84
CA LEU A 41 -5.68 8.24 -9.13
C LEU A 41 -4.52 7.29 -8.80
N THR A 42 -4.81 6.12 -8.21
CA THR A 42 -3.77 5.20 -7.76
C THR A 42 -2.95 4.62 -8.92
N TRP A 43 -3.61 4.25 -10.01
CA TRP A 43 -2.93 3.77 -11.22
C TRP A 43 -2.22 4.90 -11.97
N SER A 44 -2.73 6.13 -11.97
CA SER A 44 -2.01 7.30 -12.49
C SER A 44 -0.73 7.59 -11.70
N ILE A 45 -0.76 7.52 -10.36
CA ILE A 45 0.44 7.65 -9.52
C ILE A 45 1.44 6.52 -9.81
N THR A 46 0.97 5.29 -10.02
CA THR A 46 1.81 4.14 -10.38
C THR A 46 2.52 4.33 -11.71
N ILE A 47 1.79 4.73 -12.76
CA ILE A 47 2.37 5.00 -14.08
C ILE A 47 3.39 6.16 -13.98
N GLY A 48 3.06 7.23 -13.26
CA GLY A 48 3.97 8.35 -13.01
C GLY A 48 5.23 7.96 -12.23
N GLY A 49 5.10 7.13 -11.20
CA GLY A 49 6.20 6.60 -10.39
C GLY A 49 7.13 5.69 -11.19
N ILE A 50 6.57 4.77 -11.99
CA ILE A 50 7.34 3.92 -12.91
C ILE A 50 8.05 4.78 -13.96
N ALA A 51 7.37 5.75 -14.55
CA ALA A 51 7.98 6.69 -15.50
C ALA A 51 9.12 7.50 -14.86
N LYS A 52 8.97 7.95 -13.60
CA LYS A 52 10.04 8.59 -12.82
C LYS A 52 11.24 7.67 -12.65
N ILE A 53 11.05 6.40 -12.32
CA ILE A 53 12.16 5.44 -12.15
C ILE A 53 12.90 5.22 -13.48
N VAL A 54 12.16 5.17 -14.61
CA VAL A 54 12.77 5.00 -15.94
C VAL A 54 13.53 6.25 -16.39
N LEU A 55 12.91 7.43 -16.29
CA LEU A 55 13.39 8.67 -16.90
C LEU A 55 14.32 9.49 -15.97
N LEU A 56 14.11 9.44 -14.65
CA LEU A 56 14.74 10.33 -13.67
C LEU A 56 15.58 9.55 -12.64
N ARG A 57 16.39 8.60 -13.12
CA ARG A 57 17.29 7.74 -12.31
C ARG A 57 18.28 8.47 -11.38
N LYS A 58 18.47 9.79 -11.55
CA LYS A 58 19.35 10.62 -10.70
C LYS A 58 18.69 11.09 -9.40
N LEU A 59 17.36 11.02 -9.28
CA LEU A 59 16.65 11.37 -8.04
C LEU A 59 16.83 10.25 -7.01
N GLY A 60 17.42 10.58 -5.85
CA GLY A 60 17.80 9.62 -4.81
C GLY A 60 16.62 8.95 -4.08
N HIS A 61 16.95 7.91 -3.30
CA HIS A 61 15.98 6.99 -2.68
C HIS A 61 14.92 7.67 -1.79
N VAL A 62 15.28 8.78 -1.13
CA VAL A 62 14.36 9.55 -0.27
C VAL A 62 13.17 10.10 -1.08
N PHE A 63 13.38 10.46 -2.34
CA PHE A 63 12.30 10.95 -3.21
C PHE A 63 11.30 9.83 -3.54
N ASP A 64 11.79 8.61 -3.80
CA ASP A 64 10.93 7.46 -4.04
C ASP A 64 10.16 7.08 -2.77
N LEU A 65 10.80 7.08 -1.60
CA LEU A 65 10.15 6.90 -0.31
C LEU A 65 8.99 7.89 -0.08
N VAL A 66 9.19 9.18 -0.34
CA VAL A 66 8.13 10.20 -0.23
C VAL A 66 6.98 9.90 -1.19
N LEU A 67 7.27 9.51 -2.44
CA LEU A 67 6.23 9.10 -3.38
C LEU A 67 5.47 7.86 -2.91
N TYR A 68 6.13 6.84 -2.34
CA TYR A 68 5.49 5.64 -1.79
C TYR A 68 4.55 5.97 -0.62
N ILE A 69 4.94 6.91 0.25
CA ILE A 69 4.10 7.36 1.37
C ILE A 69 2.90 8.16 0.85
N LEU A 70 3.11 9.11 -0.06
CA LEU A 70 2.03 9.90 -0.67
C LEU A 70 1.04 9.04 -1.48
N HIS A 71 1.55 8.00 -2.17
CA HIS A 71 0.72 7.05 -2.91
C HIS A 71 -0.15 6.22 -1.95
N GLY A 72 0.41 5.68 -0.86
CA GLY A 72 -0.36 5.03 0.19
C GLY A 72 -1.41 5.95 0.81
N ALA A 73 -1.04 7.20 1.09
CA ALA A 73 -1.93 8.22 1.67
C ALA A 73 -2.98 8.79 0.68
N SER A 74 -2.92 8.46 -0.62
CA SER A 74 -3.87 8.95 -1.63
C SER A 74 -5.33 8.52 -1.40
N VAL A 75 -5.57 7.58 -0.48
CA VAL A 75 -6.91 7.18 -0.03
C VAL A 75 -7.53 8.18 0.98
N VAL A 76 -6.74 9.03 1.64
CA VAL A 76 -7.21 9.94 2.70
C VAL A 76 -8.31 10.92 2.24
N PRO A 77 -8.24 11.55 1.04
CA PRO A 77 -9.35 12.37 0.52
C PRO A 77 -10.66 11.60 0.32
N PHE A 78 -10.58 10.27 0.22
CA PHE A 78 -11.72 9.36 0.06
C PHE A 78 -12.14 8.69 1.38
N PHE A 79 -11.52 9.04 2.52
CA PHE A 79 -11.75 8.34 3.79
C PHE A 79 -13.21 8.35 4.25
N LYS A 80 -14.01 9.35 3.84
CA LYS A 80 -15.46 9.38 4.06
C LYS A 80 -16.19 8.18 3.45
N ILE A 81 -15.92 7.80 2.19
CA ILE A 81 -16.59 6.64 1.58
C ILE A 81 -16.15 5.32 2.26
N LEU A 82 -14.96 5.27 2.86
CA LEU A 82 -14.55 4.15 3.70
C LEU A 82 -15.37 4.11 5.00
N ILE A 83 -15.49 5.22 5.74
CA ILE A 83 -16.30 5.29 6.97
C ILE A 83 -17.76 4.91 6.70
N ASP A 84 -18.35 5.43 5.61
CA ASP A 84 -19.77 5.25 5.32
C ASP A 84 -20.13 3.81 4.86
N ASN A 85 -19.16 2.95 4.52
CA ASN A 85 -19.39 1.60 3.96
C ASN A 85 -18.69 0.45 4.70
N LEU A 86 -17.60 0.71 5.43
CA LEU A 86 -16.84 -0.33 6.12
C LEU A 86 -17.31 -0.45 7.58
N ARG A 87 -17.23 -1.66 8.13
CA ARG A 87 -17.44 -1.87 9.56
C ARG A 87 -16.23 -1.37 10.34
N LEU A 88 -16.45 -0.90 11.57
CA LEU A 88 -15.43 -0.29 12.41
C LEU A 88 -14.13 -1.11 12.57
N ILE A 89 -14.23 -2.44 12.63
CA ILE A 89 -13.05 -3.34 12.72
C ILE A 89 -12.22 -3.30 11.42
N ASP A 90 -12.89 -3.35 10.27
CA ASP A 90 -12.24 -3.35 8.95
C ASP A 90 -11.56 -1.98 8.70
N LEU A 91 -12.23 -0.89 9.08
CA LEU A 91 -11.68 0.47 9.07
C LEU A 91 -10.48 0.63 10.02
N GLY A 92 -10.58 0.09 11.25
CA GLY A 92 -9.50 0.13 12.24
C GLY A 92 -8.25 -0.60 11.76
N LEU A 93 -8.40 -1.76 11.11
CA LEU A 93 -7.29 -2.48 10.47
C LEU A 93 -6.63 -1.64 9.37
N PHE A 94 -7.39 -0.93 8.54
CA PHE A 94 -6.82 -0.04 7.52
C PHE A 94 -6.09 1.16 8.11
N VAL A 95 -6.58 1.76 9.20
CA VAL A 95 -5.87 2.85 9.90
C VAL A 95 -4.56 2.33 10.52
N ILE A 96 -4.61 1.20 11.23
CA ILE A 96 -3.42 0.58 11.84
C ILE A 96 -2.40 0.22 10.75
N GLY A 97 -2.82 -0.43 9.67
CA GLY A 97 -1.95 -0.76 8.54
C GLY A 97 -1.31 0.48 7.92
N GLY A 98 -2.07 1.56 7.74
CA GLY A 98 -1.55 2.84 7.25
C GLY A 98 -0.50 3.46 8.17
N VAL A 99 -0.75 3.46 9.48
CA VAL A 99 0.20 3.96 10.49
C VAL A 99 1.48 3.11 10.52
N VAL A 100 1.36 1.78 10.50
CA VAL A 100 2.52 0.87 10.47
C VAL A 100 3.31 1.05 9.18
N TYR A 101 2.66 1.17 8.02
CA TYR A 101 3.32 1.44 6.74
C TYR A 101 4.14 2.75 6.77
N ILE A 102 3.53 3.84 7.27
CA ILE A 102 4.20 5.13 7.41
C ILE A 102 5.36 5.05 8.40
N ALA A 103 5.18 4.39 9.55
CA ALA A 103 6.24 4.20 10.54
C ALA A 103 7.44 3.42 9.97
N GLY A 104 7.19 2.35 9.20
CA GLY A 104 8.22 1.62 8.48
C GLY A 104 8.96 2.52 7.48
N GLY A 105 8.22 3.32 6.71
CA GLY A 105 8.79 4.28 5.77
C GLY A 105 9.68 5.34 6.45
N ILE A 106 9.26 5.85 7.61
CA ILE A 106 10.04 6.78 8.42
C ILE A 106 11.35 6.12 8.92
N ILE A 107 11.27 4.89 9.42
CA ILE A 107 12.46 4.10 9.83
C ILE A 107 13.42 3.92 8.66
N PHE A 108 12.91 3.63 7.46
CA PHE A 108 13.72 3.50 6.25
C PHE A 108 14.43 4.82 5.90
N GLY A 109 13.70 5.94 5.89
CA GLY A 109 14.25 7.26 5.56
C GLY A 109 15.20 7.87 6.59
N ILE A 110 15.17 7.40 7.85
CA ILE A 110 16.13 7.79 8.90
C ILE A 110 17.38 6.88 8.88
N GLU A 111 17.35 5.77 8.14
CA GLU A 111 18.42 4.75 8.08
C GLU A 111 18.80 4.15 9.46
N ARG A 112 17.86 4.20 10.44
CA ARG A 112 18.02 3.72 11.82
C ARG A 112 16.68 3.22 12.40
N PRO A 113 16.67 2.29 13.37
CA PRO A 113 17.82 1.72 14.07
C PRO A 113 18.50 0.58 13.29
N ASN A 114 19.70 0.17 13.75
CA ASN A 114 20.41 -1.00 13.24
C ASN A 114 20.69 -2.00 14.38
N PRO A 115 19.69 -2.82 14.79
CA PRO A 115 19.84 -3.73 15.93
C PRO A 115 20.98 -4.75 15.75
N TYR A 116 21.10 -5.31 14.54
CA TYR A 116 22.16 -6.26 14.19
C TYR A 116 22.77 -5.85 12.84
N PRO A 117 23.74 -4.90 12.81
CA PRO A 117 24.20 -4.22 11.58
C PRO A 117 24.71 -5.10 10.43
N LYS A 118 24.96 -6.41 10.68
CA LYS A 118 25.41 -7.39 9.66
C LYS A 118 24.27 -8.22 9.07
N VAL A 119 23.06 -8.20 9.65
CA VAL A 119 21.97 -9.16 9.35
C VAL A 119 20.58 -8.52 9.38
N PHE A 120 20.33 -7.56 10.27
CA PHE A 120 19.01 -6.96 10.48
C PHE A 120 19.16 -5.49 10.92
N GLY A 121 18.90 -4.58 9.99
CA GLY A 121 18.95 -3.13 10.16
C GLY A 121 17.64 -2.44 9.75
N TYR A 122 17.72 -1.14 9.47
CA TYR A 122 16.56 -0.31 9.12
C TYR A 122 15.76 -0.83 7.91
N HIS A 123 16.46 -1.44 6.94
CA HIS A 123 15.86 -2.00 5.73
C HIS A 123 15.04 -3.27 6.04
N GLU A 124 15.56 -4.18 6.85
CA GLU A 124 14.81 -5.38 7.26
C GLU A 124 13.64 -5.03 8.19
N ILE A 125 13.80 -4.01 9.05
CA ILE A 125 12.69 -3.45 9.84
C ILE A 125 11.60 -2.88 8.94
N PHE A 126 11.96 -2.13 7.89
CA PHE A 126 11.01 -1.64 6.89
C PHE A 126 10.22 -2.80 6.26
N HIS A 127 10.88 -3.89 5.85
CA HIS A 127 10.20 -5.08 5.32
C HIS A 127 9.25 -5.74 6.34
N VAL A 128 9.63 -5.83 7.61
CA VAL A 128 8.73 -6.34 8.66
C VAL A 128 7.49 -5.45 8.81
N PHE A 129 7.67 -4.13 8.81
CA PHE A 129 6.56 -3.17 8.92
C PHE A 129 5.64 -3.21 7.70
N THR A 130 6.18 -3.31 6.47
CA THR A 130 5.35 -3.42 5.26
C THR A 130 4.58 -4.75 5.20
N ILE A 131 5.18 -5.87 5.66
CA ILE A 131 4.49 -7.16 5.81
C ILE A 131 3.31 -7.05 6.79
N ILE A 132 3.53 -6.47 7.98
CA ILE A 132 2.48 -6.29 8.99
C ILE A 132 1.36 -5.39 8.45
N ALA A 133 1.72 -4.26 7.83
CA ALA A 133 0.75 -3.35 7.23
C ALA A 133 -0.09 -4.04 6.13
N ASN A 134 0.56 -4.81 5.25
CA ASN A 134 -0.15 -5.51 4.18
C ASN A 134 -1.04 -6.64 4.72
N TYR A 135 -0.68 -7.28 5.83
CA TYR A 135 -1.57 -8.21 6.53
C TYR A 135 -2.83 -7.50 7.08
N CYS A 136 -2.67 -6.31 7.67
CA CYS A 136 -3.81 -5.49 8.10
C CYS A 136 -4.73 -5.08 6.93
N PHE A 137 -4.19 -4.81 5.74
CA PHE A 137 -5.00 -4.53 4.55
C PHE A 137 -5.66 -5.79 3.95
N PHE A 138 -4.99 -6.94 4.02
CA PHE A 138 -5.45 -8.20 3.44
C PHE A 138 -6.63 -8.81 4.21
N VAL A 139 -6.61 -8.77 5.55
CA VAL A 139 -7.63 -9.43 6.39
C VAL A 139 -9.07 -8.97 6.09
N PRO A 140 -9.38 -7.66 5.97
CA PRO A 140 -10.72 -7.20 5.59
C PRO A 140 -11.17 -7.67 4.19
N VAL A 141 -10.26 -7.67 3.21
CA VAL A 141 -10.54 -8.14 1.83
C VAL A 141 -10.84 -9.63 1.83
N LEU A 142 -9.98 -10.45 2.44
CA LEU A 142 -10.21 -11.89 2.54
C LEU A 142 -11.53 -12.20 3.27
N ARG A 143 -11.79 -11.54 4.41
CA ARG A 143 -13.01 -11.73 5.19
C ARG A 143 -14.26 -11.41 4.37
N ASN A 144 -14.28 -10.28 3.67
CA ASN A 144 -15.44 -9.87 2.89
C ASN A 144 -15.64 -10.78 1.65
N TYR A 145 -14.55 -11.21 1.00
CA TYR A 145 -14.60 -12.22 -0.05
C TYR A 145 -15.20 -13.55 0.44
N LEU A 146 -14.76 -14.08 1.57
CA LEU A 146 -15.32 -15.31 2.17
C LEU A 146 -16.82 -15.19 2.49
N LEU A 147 -17.27 -14.01 2.94
CA LEU A 147 -18.69 -13.74 3.18
C LEU A 147 -19.49 -13.71 1.86
N SER A 148 -18.95 -13.12 0.80
CA SER A 148 -19.59 -13.14 -0.53
C SER A 148 -19.73 -14.55 -1.10
N LEU A 149 -18.72 -15.41 -0.95
CA LEU A 149 -18.80 -16.82 -1.35
C LEU A 149 -19.87 -17.57 -0.55
N LYS A 150 -19.93 -17.38 0.77
CA LYS A 150 -20.97 -18.00 1.60
C LYS A 150 -22.39 -17.54 1.20
N ALA A 151 -22.56 -16.29 0.80
CA ALA A 151 -23.84 -15.77 0.32
C ALA A 151 -24.23 -16.32 -1.07
N GLN A 152 -23.27 -16.71 -1.91
CA GLN A 152 -23.52 -17.27 -3.25
C GLN A 152 -23.77 -18.78 -3.25
N PHE A 153 -23.08 -19.54 -2.39
CA PHE A 153 -23.06 -21.01 -2.43
C PHE A 153 -23.58 -21.68 -1.13
N GLY A 154 -24.06 -20.90 -0.15
CA GLY A 154 -24.44 -21.37 1.19
C GLY A 154 -25.93 -21.65 1.42
N ASN A 155 -26.69 -21.92 0.36
CA ASN A 155 -28.07 -22.43 0.42
C ASN A 155 -28.08 -23.93 0.11
#